data_AF-A0A543HW03-F1
#
_entry.id   AF-A0A543HW03-F1
#
_cell.length_a   1.000
_cell.length_b   1.000
_cell.length_c   1.000
_cell.angle_alpha   90.00
_cell.angle_beta   90.00
_cell.angle_gamma   90.00
#
_symmetry.space_group_name_H-M   'P 1'
#
loop_
_entity.id
_entity.type
_entity.pdbx_description
1 polymer ?
#
loop_
_entity_poly.entity_id
_entity_poly.type
_entity_poly.pdbx_seq_one_letter_code
_entity_poly.pdbx_strand_id
1 'polypeptide(L)'
;MALSREQVIGTAVDLLRRYGLGDLSMRRLARELGVAPGALYWHVANKQELLVEVADALLSEVPEVSADRPPAEALAALALAIREAVAPVPDGADVVALAYAVEPGAARPLREVTRLLAAAGVPMGERDHVAALVVHHILGSVAAQQDRALAAAVDPELPAPDAVGETKAFEIGMGVIVRGLAAYR
;
A
#
# COMPACT_ATOMS: atom_id res chain seq x y z
N MET A 1 22.63 -23.25 -3.08
CA MET A 1 21.23 -23.34 -2.63
C MET A 1 20.36 -22.86 -3.77
N ALA A 2 19.24 -23.52 -4.04
CA ALA A 2 18.32 -23.06 -5.08
C ALA A 2 17.62 -21.78 -4.61
N LEU A 3 17.55 -20.78 -5.50
CA LEU A 3 16.80 -19.56 -5.25
C LEU A 3 15.32 -19.90 -5.11
N SER A 4 14.64 -19.35 -4.08
CA SER A 4 13.19 -19.47 -3.92
C SER A 4 12.47 -18.16 -4.21
N ARG A 5 11.18 -18.24 -4.54
CA ARG A 5 10.34 -17.07 -4.76
C ARG A 5 10.23 -16.18 -3.52
N GLU A 6 10.14 -16.80 -2.34
CA GLU A 6 10.13 -16.11 -1.05
C GLU A 6 11.43 -15.31 -0.82
N GLN A 7 12.59 -15.88 -1.15
CA GLN A 7 13.87 -15.17 -1.05
C GLN A 7 13.94 -13.97 -1.99
N VAL A 8 13.42 -14.10 -3.21
CA VAL A 8 13.33 -13.01 -4.19
C VAL A 8 12.47 -11.86 -3.65
N ILE A 9 11.27 -12.17 -3.15
CA ILE A 9 10.33 -11.17 -2.63
C ILE A 9 10.88 -10.53 -1.35
N GLY A 10 11.37 -11.33 -0.40
CA GLY A 10 11.93 -10.82 0.85
C GLY A 10 13.12 -9.88 0.62
N THR A 11 14.03 -10.25 -0.27
CA THR A 11 15.17 -9.38 -0.62
C THR A 11 14.73 -8.11 -1.35
N ALA A 12 13.66 -8.18 -2.16
CA ALA A 12 13.08 -7.01 -2.80
C ALA A 12 12.44 -6.05 -1.79
N VAL A 13 11.72 -6.57 -0.79
CA VAL A 13 11.18 -5.79 0.34
C VAL A 13 12.32 -5.13 1.12
N ASP A 14 13.40 -5.85 1.41
CA ASP A 14 14.57 -5.30 2.12
C ASP A 14 15.29 -4.22 1.33
N LEU A 15 15.37 -4.36 0.00
CA LEU A 15 15.92 -3.33 -0.87
C LEU A 15 15.02 -2.08 -0.90
N LEU A 16 13.70 -2.27 -0.98
CA LEU A 16 12.74 -1.16 -0.91
C LEU A 16 12.85 -0.39 0.42
N ARG A 17 12.84 -1.10 1.55
CA ARG A 17 12.95 -0.50 2.89
C ARG A 17 14.24 0.29 3.09
N ARG A 18 15.33 -0.11 2.42
CA ARG A 18 16.65 0.54 2.56
C ARG A 18 16.89 1.68 1.57
N TYR A 19 16.37 1.58 0.35
CA TYR A 19 16.80 2.42 -0.77
C TYR A 19 15.65 3.03 -1.58
N GLY A 20 14.40 2.65 -1.31
CA GLY A 20 13.25 3.11 -2.08
C GLY A 20 13.08 2.40 -3.42
N LEU A 21 12.00 2.75 -4.11
CA LEU A 21 11.56 2.17 -5.36
C LEU A 21 12.51 2.49 -6.51
N GLY A 22 13.07 3.72 -6.55
CA GLY A 22 14.00 4.14 -7.60
C GLY A 22 15.22 3.23 -7.72
N ASP A 23 15.62 2.62 -6.61
CA ASP A 23 16.78 1.73 -6.52
C ASP A 23 16.44 0.23 -6.65
N LEU A 24 15.16 -0.13 -6.53
CA LEU A 24 14.69 -1.51 -6.66
C LEU A 24 14.61 -1.93 -8.14
N SER A 25 15.75 -2.24 -8.76
CA SER A 25 15.82 -2.80 -10.12
C SER A 25 16.02 -4.32 -10.12
N MET A 26 15.56 -5.02 -11.17
CA MET A 26 15.80 -6.46 -11.36
C MET A 26 17.30 -6.79 -11.30
N ARG A 27 18.16 -5.93 -11.86
CA ARG A 27 19.61 -6.10 -11.84
C ARG A 27 20.22 -5.92 -10.44
N ARG A 28 19.73 -4.97 -9.64
CA ARG A 28 20.19 -4.81 -8.25
C ARG A 28 19.74 -5.98 -7.40
N LEU A 29 18.49 -6.42 -7.54
CA LEU A 29 17.95 -7.58 -6.85
C LEU A 29 18.78 -8.85 -7.13
N ALA A 30 19.09 -9.11 -8.40
CA ALA A 30 19.93 -10.26 -8.77
C ALA A 30 21.32 -10.21 -8.13
N ARG A 31 21.91 -9.00 -8.08
CA ARG A 31 23.21 -8.76 -7.45
C ARG A 31 23.17 -8.99 -5.94
N GLU A 32 22.15 -8.49 -5.26
CA GLU A 32 21.96 -8.68 -3.82
C GLU A 32 21.80 -10.17 -3.48
N LEU A 33 21.11 -10.92 -4.34
CA LEU A 33 20.92 -12.36 -4.22
C LEU A 33 22.12 -13.20 -4.69
N GLY A 34 23.15 -12.59 -5.29
CA GLY A 34 24.32 -13.30 -5.83
C GLY A 34 24.01 -14.22 -7.02
N VAL A 35 22.98 -13.90 -7.82
CA VAL A 35 22.54 -14.69 -8.98
C VAL A 35 22.60 -13.91 -10.29
N ALA A 36 22.56 -14.62 -11.42
CA ALA A 36 22.37 -13.97 -12.73
C ALA A 36 20.95 -13.40 -12.84
N PRO A 37 20.73 -12.24 -13.50
CA PRO A 37 19.38 -11.67 -13.67
C PRO A 37 18.37 -12.64 -14.31
N GLY A 38 18.83 -13.49 -15.22
CA GLY A 38 18.03 -14.57 -15.82
C GLY A 38 17.40 -15.52 -14.80
N ALA A 39 18.04 -15.71 -13.64
CA ALA A 39 17.54 -16.59 -12.58
C ALA A 39 16.26 -16.04 -11.91
N LEU A 40 16.11 -14.72 -11.83
CA LEU A 40 14.93 -14.09 -11.22
C LEU A 40 13.66 -14.38 -12.02
N TYR A 41 13.78 -14.46 -13.35
CA TYR A 41 12.63 -14.61 -14.25
C TYR A 41 11.94 -15.98 -14.15
N TRP A 42 12.56 -16.96 -13.48
CA TRP A 42 11.92 -18.22 -13.11
C TRP A 42 10.97 -18.08 -11.91
N HIS A 43 11.09 -16.99 -11.16
CA HIS A 43 10.28 -16.73 -9.96
C HIS A 43 9.30 -15.57 -10.15
N VAL A 44 9.66 -14.54 -10.91
CA VAL A 44 8.82 -13.38 -11.25
C VAL A 44 9.05 -12.99 -12.70
N ALA A 45 8.02 -13.00 -13.53
CA ALA A 45 8.15 -12.83 -14.97
C ALA A 45 8.63 -11.43 -15.39
N ASN A 46 8.38 -10.42 -14.57
CA ASN A 46 8.82 -9.04 -14.83
C ASN A 46 8.81 -8.19 -13.55
N LYS A 47 9.20 -6.92 -13.71
CA LYS A 47 9.26 -5.95 -12.62
C LYS A 47 7.86 -5.64 -12.04
N GLN A 48 6.82 -5.63 -12.86
CA GLN A 48 5.45 -5.36 -12.43
C GLN A 48 4.92 -6.49 -11.54
N GLU A 49 5.12 -7.76 -11.93
CA GLU A 49 4.78 -8.91 -11.10
C GLU A 49 5.55 -8.87 -9.77
N LEU A 50 6.85 -8.55 -9.81
CA LEU A 50 7.62 -8.35 -8.58
C LEU A 50 7.00 -7.27 -7.67
N LEU A 51 6.54 -6.14 -8.23
CA LEU A 51 5.94 -5.07 -7.44
C LEU A 51 4.59 -5.46 -6.84
N VAL A 52 3.78 -6.26 -7.55
CA VAL A 52 2.52 -6.82 -7.02
C VAL A 52 2.81 -7.68 -5.79
N GLU A 53 3.79 -8.57 -5.88
CA GLU A 53 4.19 -9.46 -4.78
C GLU A 53 4.83 -8.71 -3.62
N VAL A 54 5.63 -7.67 -3.90
CA VAL A 54 6.18 -6.80 -2.86
C VAL A 54 5.06 -6.04 -2.15
N ALA A 55 4.06 -5.53 -2.88
CA ALA A 55 2.91 -4.86 -2.27
C ALA A 55 2.07 -5.81 -1.42
N ASP A 56 1.83 -7.05 -1.86
CA ASP A 56 1.16 -8.07 -1.05
C ASP A 56 1.95 -8.38 0.23
N ALA A 57 3.28 -8.56 0.12
CA ALA A 57 4.14 -8.78 1.28
C ALA A 57 4.10 -7.61 2.27
N LEU A 58 4.15 -6.36 1.80
CA LEU A 58 4.02 -5.16 2.65
C LEU A 58 2.68 -5.10 3.38
N LEU A 59 1.59 -5.44 2.67
CA LEU A 59 0.23 -5.36 3.20
C LEU A 59 -0.16 -6.60 4.03
N SER A 60 0.61 -7.67 3.98
CA SER A 60 0.38 -8.88 4.77
C SER A 60 0.48 -8.65 6.29
N GLU A 61 1.22 -7.61 6.71
CA GLU A 61 1.39 -7.21 8.10
C GLU A 61 0.16 -6.45 8.65
N VAL A 62 -0.76 -6.01 7.79
CA VAL A 62 -1.98 -5.31 8.22
C VAL A 62 -2.89 -6.27 8.98
N PRO A 63 -3.27 -5.97 10.23
CA PRO A 63 -4.11 -6.85 11.04
C PRO A 63 -5.52 -7.02 10.46
N GLU A 64 -6.21 -8.08 10.86
CA GLU A 64 -7.64 -8.22 10.59
C GLU A 64 -8.44 -7.22 11.44
N VAL A 65 -9.48 -6.65 10.84
CA VAL A 65 -10.39 -5.77 11.57
C VAL A 65 -11.47 -6.62 12.22
N SER A 66 -11.83 -6.30 13.47
CA SER A 66 -12.89 -7.01 14.21
C SER A 66 -14.21 -7.00 13.44
N ALA A 67 -14.81 -8.19 13.34
CA ALA A 67 -16.10 -8.41 12.70
C ALA A 67 -17.28 -7.79 13.46
N ASP A 68 -17.10 -7.39 14.72
CA ASP A 68 -18.15 -6.83 15.56
C ASP A 68 -18.42 -5.34 15.27
N ARG A 69 -17.57 -4.71 14.44
CA ARG A 69 -17.73 -3.30 14.06
C ARG A 69 -18.73 -3.15 12.91
N PRO A 70 -19.51 -2.05 12.88
CA PRO A 70 -20.27 -1.68 11.70
C PRO A 70 -19.34 -1.60 10.47
N PRO A 71 -19.76 -2.09 9.28
CA PRO A 71 -18.88 -2.18 8.10
C PRO A 71 -18.18 -0.87 7.72
N ALA A 72 -18.86 0.26 7.89
CA ALA A 72 -18.30 1.57 7.58
C ALA A 72 -17.21 2.01 8.59
N GLU A 73 -17.35 1.65 9.86
CA GLU A 73 -16.32 1.89 10.90
C GLU A 73 -15.15 0.91 10.73
N ALA A 74 -15.43 -0.34 10.36
CA ALA A 74 -14.41 -1.32 10.01
C ALA A 74 -13.58 -0.87 8.81
N LEU A 75 -14.21 -0.26 7.80
CA LEU A 75 -13.53 0.30 6.63
C LEU A 75 -12.56 1.43 7.01
N ALA A 76 -12.99 2.35 7.88
CA ALA A 76 -12.10 3.42 8.38
C ALA A 76 -10.90 2.84 9.16
N ALA A 77 -11.14 1.85 10.02
CA ALA A 77 -10.08 1.20 10.78
C ALA A 77 -9.09 0.45 9.87
N LEU A 78 -9.60 -0.27 8.85
CA LEU A 78 -8.76 -0.96 7.86
C LEU A 78 -7.92 0.04 7.06
N ALA A 79 -8.53 1.13 6.61
CA ALA A 79 -7.85 2.17 5.85
C ALA A 79 -6.70 2.80 6.65
N LEU A 80 -6.91 3.06 7.94
CA LEU A 80 -5.87 3.53 8.86
C LEU A 80 -4.76 2.50 9.03
N ALA A 81 -5.10 1.23 9.25
CA ALA A 81 -4.09 0.18 9.41
C ALA A 81 -3.24 -0.02 8.13
N ILE A 82 -3.85 0.07 6.95
CA ILE A 82 -3.12 0.05 5.66
C ILE A 82 -2.17 1.25 5.60
N ARG A 83 -2.67 2.45 5.92
CA ARG A 83 -1.84 3.67 5.93
C ARG A 83 -0.63 3.53 6.84
N GLU A 84 -0.83 3.04 8.06
CA GLU A 84 0.22 2.85 9.07
C GLU A 84 1.26 1.80 8.64
N ALA A 85 0.86 0.75 7.93
CA ALA A 85 1.78 -0.25 7.39
C ALA A 85 2.64 0.31 6.24
N VAL A 86 2.08 1.18 5.40
CA VAL A 86 2.76 1.70 4.21
C VAL A 86 3.64 2.93 4.52
N ALA A 87 3.20 3.81 5.43
CA ALA A 87 3.86 5.08 5.70
C ALA A 87 5.36 5.00 6.07
N PRO A 88 5.83 4.00 6.84
CA PRO A 88 7.24 3.86 7.19
C PRO A 88 8.13 3.36 6.04
N VAL A 89 7.55 2.84 4.96
CA VAL A 89 8.29 2.20 3.86
C VAL A 89 8.59 3.23 2.77
N PRO A 90 9.87 3.54 2.49
CA PRO A 90 10.24 4.46 1.41
C PRO A 90 9.56 4.09 0.09
N ASP A 91 8.95 5.07 -0.57
CA ASP A 91 8.18 4.92 -1.82
C ASP A 91 7.08 3.83 -1.76
N GLY A 92 6.65 3.45 -0.55
CA GLY A 92 5.64 2.41 -0.33
C GLY A 92 4.30 2.76 -0.94
N ALA A 93 3.92 4.05 -0.93
CA ALA A 93 2.69 4.51 -1.59
C ALA A 93 2.73 4.24 -3.10
N ASP A 94 3.85 4.53 -3.76
CA ASP A 94 4.03 4.31 -5.19
C ASP A 94 4.06 2.82 -5.56
N VAL A 95 4.73 1.99 -4.74
CA VAL A 95 4.75 0.54 -4.93
C VAL A 95 3.34 -0.04 -4.87
N VAL A 96 2.57 0.32 -3.84
CA VAL A 96 1.19 -0.17 -3.70
C VAL A 96 0.28 0.41 -4.78
N ALA A 97 0.46 1.67 -5.20
CA ALA A 97 -0.28 2.27 -6.30
C ALA A 97 -0.06 1.54 -7.63
N LEU A 98 1.20 1.24 -7.96
CA LEU A 98 1.58 0.49 -9.16
C LEU A 98 1.01 -0.94 -9.13
N ALA A 99 1.11 -1.62 -7.99
CA ALA A 99 0.52 -2.94 -7.80
C ALA A 99 -1.01 -2.90 -7.97
N TYR A 100 -1.68 -1.93 -7.34
CA TYR A 100 -3.13 -1.76 -7.41
C TYR A 100 -3.62 -1.48 -8.84
N ALA A 101 -2.86 -0.72 -9.63
CA ALA A 101 -3.19 -0.46 -11.03
C ALA A 101 -3.11 -1.73 -11.91
N VAL A 102 -2.25 -2.68 -11.56
CA VAL A 102 -2.09 -3.97 -12.27
C VAL A 102 -3.11 -4.99 -11.77
N GLU A 103 -3.23 -5.13 -10.45
CA GLU A 103 -4.07 -6.11 -9.79
C GLU A 103 -4.68 -5.51 -8.49
N PRO A 104 -5.85 -4.86 -8.58
CA PRO A 104 -6.48 -4.17 -7.45
C PRO A 104 -6.73 -5.06 -6.22
N GLY A 105 -6.90 -6.36 -6.46
CA GLY A 105 -7.18 -7.37 -5.44
C GLY A 105 -5.99 -8.23 -5.05
N ALA A 106 -4.75 -7.86 -5.38
CA ALA A 106 -3.57 -8.69 -5.09
C ALA A 106 -3.40 -8.95 -3.59
N ALA A 107 -3.60 -7.92 -2.76
CA ALA A 107 -3.40 -8.02 -1.32
C ALA A 107 -4.70 -8.23 -0.53
N ARG A 108 -4.63 -9.03 0.54
CA ARG A 108 -5.77 -9.28 1.45
C ARG A 108 -6.46 -7.99 1.93
N PRO A 109 -5.75 -6.97 2.43
CA PRO A 109 -6.41 -5.75 2.91
C PRO A 109 -7.18 -5.00 1.82
N LEU A 110 -6.69 -5.00 0.58
CA LEU A 110 -7.35 -4.31 -0.54
C LEU A 110 -8.62 -5.06 -0.97
N ARG A 111 -8.59 -6.40 -0.98
CA ARG A 111 -9.81 -7.20 -1.16
C ARG A 111 -10.84 -6.95 -0.06
N GLU A 112 -10.37 -6.75 1.16
CA GLU A 112 -11.22 -6.51 2.31
C GLU A 112 -11.90 -5.12 2.27
N VAL A 113 -11.23 -4.10 1.74
CA VAL A 113 -11.86 -2.79 1.42
C VAL A 113 -13.10 -2.99 0.55
N THR A 114 -12.97 -3.74 -0.55
CA THR A 114 -14.10 -4.04 -1.45
C THR A 114 -15.21 -4.82 -0.75
N ARG A 115 -14.87 -5.79 0.12
CA ARG A 115 -15.87 -6.53 0.90
C ARG A 115 -16.63 -5.64 1.88
N LEU A 116 -15.92 -4.78 2.62
CA LEU A 116 -16.54 -3.88 3.59
C LEU A 116 -17.44 -2.85 2.90
N LEU A 117 -17.07 -2.37 1.72
CA LEU A 117 -17.94 -1.52 0.90
C LEU A 117 -19.22 -2.26 0.47
N ALA A 118 -19.12 -3.54 0.07
CA ALA A 118 -20.29 -4.35 -0.23
C ALA A 118 -21.20 -4.51 1.01
N ALA A 119 -20.62 -4.82 2.17
CA ALA A 119 -21.34 -4.94 3.43
C ALA A 119 -21.95 -3.62 3.92
N ALA A 120 -21.36 -2.48 3.54
CA ALA A 120 -21.89 -1.14 3.81
C ALA A 120 -23.05 -0.74 2.87
N GLY A 121 -23.38 -1.54 1.86
CA GLY A 121 -24.50 -1.30 0.94
C GLY A 121 -24.10 -0.78 -0.45
N VAL A 122 -22.80 -0.63 -0.75
CA VAL A 122 -22.37 -0.09 -2.05
C VAL A 122 -22.74 -1.05 -3.19
N PRO A 123 -23.52 -0.60 -4.19
CA PRO A 123 -23.91 -1.40 -5.34
C PRO A 123 -22.72 -1.89 -6.15
N MET A 124 -22.85 -3.07 -6.77
CA MET A 124 -21.77 -3.69 -7.54
C MET A 124 -21.22 -2.78 -8.65
N GLY A 125 -22.08 -2.00 -9.33
CA GLY A 125 -21.66 -1.10 -10.42
C GLY A 125 -20.81 0.10 -9.97
N GLU A 126 -20.86 0.47 -8.69
CA GLU A 126 -20.09 1.61 -8.15
C GLU A 126 -18.93 1.16 -7.27
N ARG A 127 -18.92 -0.10 -6.85
CA ARG A 127 -18.02 -0.61 -5.82
C ARG A 127 -16.55 -0.41 -6.13
N ASP A 128 -16.13 -0.68 -7.38
CA ASP A 128 -14.72 -0.53 -7.77
C ASP A 128 -14.29 0.95 -7.79
N HIS A 129 -15.19 1.86 -8.16
CA HIS A 129 -14.94 3.31 -8.13
C HIS A 129 -14.83 3.82 -6.69
N VAL A 130 -15.70 3.35 -5.80
CA VAL A 130 -15.64 3.70 -4.37
C VAL A 130 -14.41 3.07 -3.72
N ALA A 131 -14.04 1.83 -4.06
CA ALA A 131 -12.82 1.20 -3.59
C ALA A 131 -11.58 1.98 -4.04
N ALA A 132 -11.52 2.39 -5.30
CA ALA A 132 -10.45 3.24 -5.82
C ALA A 132 -10.40 4.59 -5.08
N LEU A 133 -11.54 5.22 -4.76
CA LEU A 133 -11.57 6.43 -3.94
C LEU A 133 -10.91 6.21 -2.56
N VAL A 134 -11.24 5.12 -1.87
CA VAL A 134 -10.64 4.81 -0.56
C VAL A 134 -9.14 4.54 -0.69
N VAL A 135 -8.75 3.68 -1.63
CA VAL A 135 -7.33 3.31 -1.82
C VAL A 135 -6.50 4.52 -2.24
N HIS A 136 -6.96 5.34 -3.19
CA HIS A 136 -6.26 6.55 -3.58
C HIS A 136 -6.17 7.58 -2.44
N HIS A 137 -7.18 7.67 -1.57
CA HIS A 137 -7.09 8.53 -0.39
C HIS A 137 -6.00 8.05 0.58
N ILE A 138 -5.93 6.74 0.85
CA ILE A 138 -4.86 6.14 1.66
C ILE A 138 -3.51 6.46 1.05
N LEU A 139 -3.28 6.08 -0.21
CA LEU A 139 -1.99 6.21 -0.88
C LEU A 139 -1.59 7.67 -1.07
N GLY A 140 -2.52 8.54 -1.43
CA GLY A 140 -2.26 9.99 -1.55
C GLY A 140 -1.86 10.64 -0.23
N SER A 141 -2.47 10.20 0.89
CA SER A 141 -2.07 10.70 2.22
C SER A 141 -0.64 10.26 2.60
N VAL A 142 -0.27 9.03 2.25
CA VAL A 142 1.08 8.52 2.51
C VAL A 142 2.10 9.20 1.60
N ALA A 143 1.81 9.32 0.30
CA ALA A 143 2.67 9.98 -0.67
C ALA A 143 2.95 11.43 -0.24
N ALA A 144 1.93 12.20 0.12
CA ALA A 144 2.11 13.57 0.61
C ALA A 144 2.98 13.66 1.88
N GLN A 145 2.85 12.69 2.81
CA GLN A 145 3.71 12.60 3.98
C GLN A 145 5.17 12.31 3.58
N GLN A 146 5.39 11.39 2.64
CA GLN A 146 6.71 10.98 2.16
C GLN A 146 7.41 12.09 1.38
N ASP A 147 6.69 12.80 0.51
CA ASP A 147 7.21 13.96 -0.22
C ASP A 147 7.67 15.06 0.72
N ARG A 148 6.91 15.35 1.78
CA ARG A 148 7.32 16.33 2.80
C ARG A 148 8.52 15.87 3.60
N ALA A 149 8.61 14.58 3.94
CA ALA A 149 9.79 14.02 4.59
C ALA A 149 11.05 14.18 3.71
N LEU A 150 10.93 13.87 2.43
CA LEU A 150 12.01 14.01 1.45
C LEU A 150 12.43 15.48 1.30
N ALA A 151 11.47 16.39 1.17
CA ALA A 151 11.75 17.82 1.06
C ALA A 151 12.47 18.37 2.30
N ALA A 152 12.01 18.03 3.50
CA ALA A 152 12.65 18.45 4.76
C ALA A 152 14.04 17.84 4.98
N ALA A 153 14.32 16.67 4.40
CA ALA A 153 15.65 16.07 4.43
C ALA A 153 16.66 16.82 3.53
N VAL A 154 16.18 17.47 2.47
CA VAL A 154 17.00 18.28 1.55
C VAL A 154 17.17 19.71 2.07
N ASP A 155 16.10 20.30 2.61
CA ASP A 155 16.08 21.66 3.16
C ASP A 155 15.45 21.68 4.56
N PRO A 156 16.25 21.83 5.62
CA PRO A 156 15.76 21.87 7.01
C PRO A 156 14.84 23.05 7.35
N GLU A 157 14.75 24.08 6.49
CA GLU A 157 13.80 25.19 6.69
C GLU A 157 12.37 24.82 6.26
N LEU A 158 12.20 23.75 5.47
CA LEU A 158 10.90 23.24 5.06
C LEU A 158 10.20 22.48 6.19
N PRO A 159 8.85 22.52 6.24
CA PRO A 159 8.10 21.84 7.29
C PRO A 159 8.25 20.32 7.20
N ALA A 160 8.79 19.72 8.26
CA ALA A 160 8.80 18.28 8.44
C ALA A 160 7.37 17.73 8.62
N PRO A 161 7.12 16.46 8.27
CA PRO A 161 5.82 15.83 8.50
C PRO A 161 5.49 15.74 10.00
N ASP A 162 4.33 16.25 10.38
CA ASP A 162 3.73 16.05 11.71
C ASP A 162 2.93 14.75 11.70
N ALA A 163 3.51 13.64 12.17
CA ALA A 163 2.86 12.33 12.14
C ALA A 163 1.48 12.32 12.84
N VAL A 164 1.29 13.11 13.91
CA VAL A 164 0.02 13.21 14.62
C VAL A 164 -0.99 13.99 13.79
N GLY A 165 -0.57 15.13 13.25
CA GLY A 165 -1.37 15.96 12.35
C GLY A 165 -1.79 15.23 11.08
N GLU A 166 -0.87 14.50 10.44
CA GLU A 166 -1.14 13.70 9.24
C GLU A 166 -2.16 12.58 9.50
N THR A 167 -2.00 11.87 10.62
CA THR A 167 -2.94 10.81 11.02
C THR A 167 -4.33 11.39 11.26
N LYS A 168 -4.41 12.51 12.00
CA LYS A 168 -5.68 13.20 12.24
C LYS A 168 -6.32 13.72 10.96
N ALA A 169 -5.54 14.28 10.04
CA ALA A 169 -6.04 14.74 8.75
C ALA A 169 -6.61 13.58 7.91
N PHE A 170 -5.93 12.44 7.90
CA PHE A 170 -6.41 11.22 7.27
C PHE A 170 -7.71 10.71 7.90
N GLU A 171 -7.80 10.63 9.24
CA GLU A 171 -9.03 10.21 9.93
C GLU A 171 -10.22 11.13 9.61
N ILE A 172 -10.00 12.44 9.52
CA ILE A 172 -11.02 13.41 9.12
C ILE A 172 -11.49 13.12 7.69
N GLY A 173 -10.56 12.91 6.75
CA GLY A 173 -10.85 12.56 5.36
C GLY A 173 -11.63 11.25 5.23
N MET A 174 -11.19 10.20 5.91
CA MET A 174 -11.93 8.93 6.00
C MET A 174 -13.31 9.11 6.61
N GLY A 175 -13.47 9.98 7.61
CA GLY A 175 -14.77 10.34 8.16
C GLY A 175 -15.71 10.97 7.14
N VAL A 176 -15.21 11.78 6.21
CA VAL A 176 -16.00 12.34 5.10
C VAL A 176 -16.45 11.22 4.16
N ILE A 177 -15.53 10.33 3.76
CA ILE A 177 -15.82 9.20 2.87
C ILE A 177 -16.89 8.29 3.51
N VAL A 178 -16.69 7.88 4.76
CA VAL A 178 -17.60 7.00 5.49
C VAL A 178 -18.98 7.60 5.68
N ARG A 179 -19.09 8.90 5.99
CA ARG A 179 -20.40 9.58 6.03
C ARG A 179 -21.07 9.62 4.66
N GLY A 180 -20.30 9.76 3.59
CA GLY A 180 -20.80 9.70 2.21
C GLY A 180 -21.44 8.35 1.86
N LEU A 181 -20.97 7.25 2.46
CA LEU A 181 -21.56 5.91 2.25
C LEU A 181 -23.01 5.81 2.74
N ALA A 182 -23.47 6.71 3.61
CA ALA A 182 -24.87 6.76 4.04
C ALA A 182 -25.84 7.02 2.87
N ALA A 183 -25.37 7.56 1.74
CA ALA A 183 -26.17 7.77 0.53
C ALA A 183 -26.57 6.46 -0.17
N TYR A 184 -25.95 5.33 0.17
CA TYR A 184 -26.27 3.99 -0.38
C TYR A 184 -27.27 3.20 0.48
N ARG A 185 -27.77 3.77 1.58
CA ARG A 185 -28.72 3.13 2.49
C ARG A 185 -30.17 3.47 2.18
#